data_AF-A0A945AEB9-F1
#
_entry.id   AF-A0A945AEB9-F1
#
_cell.length_a   1.000
_cell.length_b   1.000
_cell.length_c   1.000
_cell.angle_alpha   90.00
_cell.angle_beta   90.00
_cell.angle_gamma   90.00
#
_symmetry.space_group_name_H-M   'P 1'
#
loop_
_entity.id
_entity.type
_entity.pdbx_description
1 polymer ?
#
loop_
_entity_poly.entity_id
_entity_poly.type
_entity_poly.pdbx_seq_one_letter_code
_entity_poly.pdbx_strand_id
1 'polypeptide(L)'
;MTSEMVDYLFDLNGYIVLKNVLDEEHVAQLNECTGELVKLERGGTLGKLYNDAGKYESLGTIIRNAVEGGEPFERLIAHPAWMNHIQRFIGRSEKP
;
A
#
# COMPACT_ATOMS: atom_id res chain seq x y z
N MET A 1 1.51 18.63 11.52
CA MET A 1 0.07 18.67 11.83
C MET A 1 -0.09 18.13 13.25
N THR A 2 -0.91 18.75 14.10
CA THR A 2 -1.14 18.22 15.46
C THR A 2 -1.99 16.95 15.38
N SER A 3 -1.85 16.07 16.38
CA SER A 3 -2.64 14.82 16.44
C SER A 3 -4.14 15.10 16.39
N GLU A 4 -4.61 16.13 17.11
CA GLU A 4 -6.04 16.48 17.18
C GLU A 4 -6.60 16.95 15.83
N MET A 5 -5.83 17.71 15.06
CA MET A 5 -6.26 18.16 13.74
C MET A 5 -6.32 17.00 12.75
N VAL A 6 -5.39 16.04 12.85
CA VAL A 6 -5.40 14.82 12.03
C VAL A 6 -6.65 14.00 12.32
N ASP A 7 -7.00 13.80 13.59
CA ASP A 7 -8.20 13.06 14.00
C ASP A 7 -9.46 13.75 13.51
N TYR A 8 -9.57 15.07 13.72
CA TYR A 8 -10.71 15.84 13.25
C TYR A 8 -10.90 15.73 11.73
N LEU A 9 -9.82 15.83 10.95
CA LEU A 9 -9.90 15.70 9.49
C LEU A 9 -10.23 14.28 9.05
N PHE A 10 -9.76 13.27 9.76
CA PHE A 10 -10.13 11.88 9.52
C PHE A 10 -11.62 11.65 9.79
N ASP A 11 -12.13 12.10 10.94
CA ASP A 11 -13.55 11.97 11.31
C ASP A 11 -14.46 12.75 10.35
N LEU A 12 -14.06 13.94 9.92
CA LEU A 12 -14.85 14.78 9.02
C LEU A 12 -14.88 14.25 7.58
N ASN A 13 -13.73 13.82 7.04
CA ASN A 13 -13.60 13.48 5.62
C ASN A 13 -13.67 11.97 5.36
N GLY A 14 -13.47 11.14 6.38
CA GLY A 14 -13.26 9.69 6.24
C GLY A 14 -11.86 9.30 5.74
N TYR A 15 -10.95 10.27 5.55
CA TYR A 15 -9.57 10.04 5.12
C TYR A 15 -8.64 11.18 5.51
N ILE A 16 -7.33 10.92 5.47
CA ILE A 16 -6.27 11.93 5.57
C ILE A 16 -5.27 11.74 4.43
N VAL A 17 -4.57 12.82 4.07
CA VAL A 17 -3.50 12.79 3.06
C VAL A 17 -2.17 13.06 3.74
N LEU A 18 -1.29 12.06 3.73
CA LEU A 18 0.09 12.19 4.20
C LEU A 18 0.98 12.49 2.99
N LYS A 19 1.53 13.71 2.92
CA LYS A 19 2.34 14.16 1.78
C LYS A 19 3.81 13.79 1.99
N ASN A 20 4.47 13.38 0.91
CA ASN A 20 5.92 13.14 0.84
C ASN A 20 6.42 12.23 1.98
N VAL A 21 5.66 11.18 2.26
CA VAL A 21 5.99 10.22 3.34
C VAL A 21 7.14 9.31 2.96
N LEU A 22 7.14 8.87 1.70
CA LEU A 22 8.21 8.04 1.17
C LEU A 22 9.31 8.96 0.63
N ASP A 23 10.56 8.58 0.90
CA ASP A 23 11.71 9.21 0.26
C ASP A 23 11.82 8.78 -1.22
N GLU A 24 12.62 9.53 -1.98
CA GLU A 24 12.79 9.34 -3.42
C GLU A 24 13.38 7.96 -3.77
N GLU A 25 14.24 7.42 -2.91
CA GLU A 25 14.88 6.12 -3.12
C GLU A 25 13.87 4.98 -2.98
N HIS A 26 13.04 5.01 -1.94
CA HIS A 26 11.99 4.00 -1.75
C HIS A 26 10.95 4.05 -2.87
N VAL A 27 10.59 5.25 -3.34
CA VAL A 27 9.71 5.40 -4.51
C VAL A 27 10.36 4.80 -5.78
N ALA A 28 11.66 5.04 -6.00
CA ALA A 28 12.37 4.47 -7.14
C ALA A 28 12.40 2.94 -7.10
N GLN A 29 12.68 2.35 -5.94
CA GLN A 29 12.69 0.90 -5.74
C GLN A 29 11.30 0.28 -6.00
N LEU A 30 10.23 0.90 -5.49
CA LEU A 30 8.86 0.44 -5.74
C LEU A 30 8.49 0.50 -7.23
N ASN A 31 8.92 1.55 -7.93
CA ASN A 31 8.68 1.70 -9.37
C ASN A 31 9.43 0.63 -10.17
N GLU A 32 10.68 0.32 -9.81
CA GLU A 32 11.46 -0.76 -10.44
C GLU A 32 10.77 -2.11 -10.26
N CYS A 33 10.41 -2.46 -9.01
CA CYS A 33 9.69 -3.71 -8.74
C CYS A 33 8.36 -3.78 -9.51
N THR A 34 7.60 -2.68 -9.53
CA THR A 34 6.33 -2.62 -10.27
C THR A 34 6.55 -2.80 -11.78
N GLY A 35 7.62 -2.22 -12.33
CA GLY A 35 7.99 -2.35 -13.74
C GLY A 35 8.21 -3.80 -14.18
N GLU A 36 8.76 -4.64 -13.31
CA GLU A 36 8.88 -6.07 -13.58
C GLU A 36 7.55 -6.81 -13.39
N LEU A 37 6.76 -6.46 -12.37
CA LEU A 37 5.47 -7.10 -12.09
C LEU A 37 4.43 -6.89 -13.20
N VAL A 38 4.39 -5.70 -13.82
CA VAL A 38 3.44 -5.42 -14.90
C VAL A 38 3.74 -6.16 -16.19
N LYS A 39 4.94 -6.74 -16.33
CA LYS A 39 5.30 -7.61 -17.47
C LYS A 39 4.70 -9.01 -17.34
N LEU A 40 4.17 -9.39 -16.16
CA LEU A 40 3.50 -10.67 -16.00
C LEU A 40 2.30 -10.76 -16.94
N GLU A 41 2.20 -11.88 -17.65
CA GLU A 41 1.07 -12.13 -18.54
C GLU A 41 -0.26 -12.06 -17.78
N ARG A 42 -1.34 -11.73 -18.50
CA ARG A 42 -2.69 -11.67 -17.92
C ARG A 42 -3.09 -13.03 -17.34
N GLY A 43 -3.50 -13.06 -16.08
CA GLY A 43 -3.77 -14.31 -15.37
C GLY A 43 -2.52 -15.09 -14.92
N GLY A 44 -1.33 -14.55 -15.19
CA GLY A 44 -0.05 -15.15 -14.84
C GLY A 44 0.30 -15.03 -13.36
N THR A 45 1.22 -15.88 -12.93
CA THR A 45 1.74 -15.91 -11.56
C THR A 45 3.26 -15.83 -11.55
N LEU A 46 3.80 -15.19 -10.51
CA LEU A 46 5.22 -15.23 -10.18
C LEU A 46 5.35 -15.55 -8.69
N GLY A 47 5.61 -16.82 -8.37
CA GLY A 47 5.51 -17.30 -6.99
C GLY A 47 4.09 -17.10 -6.46
N LYS A 48 3.93 -16.26 -5.43
CA LYS A 48 2.62 -15.94 -4.81
C LYS A 48 1.97 -14.66 -5.34
N LEU A 49 2.63 -13.97 -6.27
CA LEU A 49 2.07 -12.82 -6.96
C LEU A 49 1.14 -13.30 -8.05
N TYR A 50 0.00 -12.61 -8.21
CA TYR A 50 -1.00 -12.95 -9.20
C TYR A 50 -1.44 -11.72 -9.98
N ASN A 51 -1.41 -11.80 -11.31
CA ASN A 51 -1.94 -10.76 -12.18
C ASN A 51 -3.42 -11.04 -12.53
N ASP A 52 -4.34 -10.30 -11.92
CA ASP A 52 -5.79 -10.32 -12.18
C ASP A 52 -6.20 -9.54 -13.45
N ALA A 53 -5.25 -9.08 -14.26
CA ALA A 53 -5.53 -8.36 -15.50
C ALA A 53 -6.54 -9.12 -16.37
N GLY A 54 -7.64 -8.45 -16.73
CA GLY A 54 -8.74 -9.03 -17.51
C GLY A 54 -9.94 -9.52 -16.70
N LYS A 55 -9.83 -9.67 -15.36
CA LYS A 55 -11.00 -9.96 -14.51
C LYS A 55 -11.92 -8.75 -14.34
N TYR A 56 -11.35 -7.55 -14.45
CA TYR A 56 -12.04 -6.28 -14.45
C TYR A 56 -11.46 -5.42 -15.58
N GLU A 57 -11.94 -5.59 -16.80
CA GLU A 57 -11.37 -4.97 -18.01
C GLU A 57 -11.21 -3.44 -17.92
N SER A 58 -12.03 -2.78 -17.09
CA SER A 58 -11.97 -1.33 -16.86
C SER A 58 -10.89 -0.88 -15.86
N LEU A 59 -10.32 -1.78 -15.05
CA LEU A 59 -9.41 -1.44 -13.95
C LEU A 59 -7.91 -1.58 -14.31
N GLY A 60 -7.60 -2.10 -15.50
CA GLY A 60 -6.21 -2.30 -15.94
C GLY A 60 -5.54 -3.52 -15.29
N THR A 61 -4.24 -3.39 -15.00
CA THR A 61 -3.44 -4.45 -14.38
C THR A 61 -3.60 -4.43 -12.87
N ILE A 62 -4.05 -5.54 -12.28
CA ILE A 62 -4.22 -5.70 -10.84
C ILE A 62 -3.25 -6.78 -10.36
N ILE A 63 -2.26 -6.41 -9.54
CA ILE A 63 -1.35 -7.36 -8.91
C ILE A 63 -1.81 -7.64 -7.49
N ARG A 64 -2.16 -8.89 -7.20
CA ARG A 64 -2.48 -9.35 -5.84
C ARG A 64 -1.23 -9.80 -5.10
N ASN A 65 -1.27 -9.70 -3.77
CA ASN A 65 -0.19 -10.07 -2.86
C ASN A 65 1.13 -9.32 -3.14
N ALA A 66 1.06 -8.04 -3.48
CA ALA A 66 2.24 -7.23 -3.82
C ALA A 66 3.34 -7.23 -2.73
N VAL A 67 2.99 -7.49 -1.46
CA VAL A 67 3.94 -7.70 -0.36
C VAL A 67 4.96 -8.82 -0.64
N GLU A 68 4.57 -9.85 -1.40
CA GLU A 68 5.47 -10.94 -1.83
C GLU A 68 6.38 -10.51 -3.01
N GLY A 69 6.25 -9.27 -3.49
CA GLY A 69 7.05 -8.66 -4.56
C GLY A 69 8.39 -8.12 -4.10
N GLY A 70 8.74 -8.31 -2.82
CA GLY A 70 10.06 -8.01 -2.26
C GLY A 70 10.03 -6.96 -1.15
N GLU A 71 11.20 -6.75 -0.56
CA GLU A 71 11.42 -5.87 0.59
C GLU A 71 10.83 -4.46 0.43
N PRO A 72 10.86 -3.79 -0.75
CA PRO A 72 10.28 -2.46 -0.88
C PRO A 72 8.77 -2.44 -0.54
N PHE A 73 8.02 -3.49 -0.89
CA PHE A 73 6.59 -3.59 -0.56
C PHE A 73 6.35 -4.01 0.90
N GLU A 74 7.23 -4.84 1.48
CA GLU A 74 7.19 -5.19 2.90
C GLU A 74 7.41 -3.94 3.78
N ARG A 75 8.42 -3.13 3.44
CA ARG A 75 8.68 -1.86 4.12
C ARG A 75 7.55 -0.87 3.93
N LEU A 76 6.92 -0.85 2.74
CA LEU A 76 5.75 -0.04 2.47
C LEU A 76 4.62 -0.42 3.43
N ILE A 77 4.14 -1.66 3.45
CA ILE A 77 2.98 -2.01 4.29
C ILE A 77 3.21 -1.75 5.78
N ALA A 78 4.45 -1.90 6.26
CA ALA A 78 4.85 -1.66 7.64
C ALA A 78 5.31 -0.22 7.94
N HIS A 79 5.10 0.75 7.03
CA HIS A 79 5.72 2.06 7.14
C HIS A 79 5.24 2.84 8.39
N PRO A 80 6.16 3.38 9.22
CA PRO A 80 5.82 4.00 10.51
C PRO A 80 4.91 5.23 10.38
N ALA A 81 4.97 5.91 9.24
CA ALA A 81 4.18 7.11 9.00
C ALA A 81 2.66 6.86 8.99
N TRP A 82 2.19 5.67 8.60
CA TRP A 82 0.76 5.32 8.73
C TRP A 82 0.48 4.29 9.81
N MET A 83 1.46 3.50 10.26
CA MET A 83 1.17 2.50 11.29
C MET A 83 0.63 3.11 12.59
N ASN A 84 1.14 4.29 12.98
CA ASN A 84 0.60 5.00 14.14
C ASN A 84 -0.85 5.46 13.93
N HIS A 85 -1.19 5.90 12.71
CA HIS A 85 -2.56 6.30 12.36
C HIS A 85 -3.50 5.10 12.29
N ILE A 86 -3.07 3.98 11.71
CA ILE A 86 -3.83 2.72 11.67
C ILE A 86 -4.16 2.26 13.09
N GLN A 87 -3.18 2.21 14.00
CA GLN A 87 -3.41 1.83 15.40
C GLN A 87 -4.35 2.80 16.12
N ARG A 88 -4.29 4.09 15.80
CA ARG A 88 -5.13 5.12 16.39
C ARG A 88 -6.59 5.02 15.92
N PHE A 89 -6.81 4.82 14.62
CA PHE A 89 -8.15 4.84 14.01
C PHE A 89 -8.88 3.50 14.08
N ILE A 90 -8.17 2.39 13.92
CA ILE A 90 -8.75 1.03 13.99
C ILE A 90 -8.77 0.52 15.44
N GLY A 91 -8.00 1.14 16.32
CA GLY A 91 -7.76 0.69 17.69
C GLY A 91 -6.62 -0.32 17.77
N ARG A 92 -6.13 -0.56 19.00
CA ARG A 92 -5.21 -1.67 19.26
C ARG A 92 -6.03 -2.95 19.38
N SER A 93 -5.64 -3.99 18.64
CA SER A 93 -6.10 -5.34 18.93
C SER A 93 -5.46 -5.81 20.24
N GLU A 94 -5.99 -5.38 21.37
CA GLU A 94 -5.90 -6.19 22.58
C GLU A 94 -6.80 -7.40 22.30
N LYS A 95 -6.20 -8.55 22.00
CA LYS A 95 -6.96 -9.80 22.05
C LYS A 95 -7.53 -9.90 23.48
N PRO A 96 -8.84 -10.10 23.66
CA PRO A 96 -9.36 -10.56 24.95
C PRO A 96 -8.80 -11.95 25.31
#